data_AF-K2NJZ0-F1
#
_entry.id   AF-K2NJZ0-F1
#
_cell.length_a   1.000
_cell.length_b   1.000
_cell.length_c   1.000
_cell.angle_alpha   90.00
_cell.angle_beta   90.00
_cell.angle_gamma   90.00
#
_symmetry.space_group_name_H-M   'P 1'
#
loop_
_entity.id
_entity.type
_entity.pdbx_description
1 polymer ?
#
loop_
_entity_poly.entity_id
_entity_poly.type
_entity_poly.pdbx_seq_one_letter_code
_entity_poly.pdbx_strand_id
1 'polypeptide(L)'
;RSQGRGIFLINRITQLKRWIKDRKEADEAEGLPASTFVVSKYVANPLLIGGKKFDLRLYVLVTSFKPLVAYLHEQGFARFCATPYVANALKDDNLCSHLTNVALQKGEDAYNEMHGGKWSLANLCLFVQGRYGAVCADGLMRSIEFTIYHSLKAMESVMFNDKHCFELYGYDILIDDCLRPHLIEVNSSPLALHHDTVGSTAEGESAGGCY
;
A
#
# COMPACT_ATOMS: atom_id res chain seq x y z
N ARG A 1 -4.10 -11.09 7.76
CA ARG A 1 -3.76 -10.00 6.80
C ARG A 1 -5.01 -9.15 6.56
N SER A 2 -4.96 -7.85 6.85
CA SER A 2 -6.08 -6.92 6.67
C SER A 2 -6.19 -6.51 5.21
N GLN A 3 -7.10 -7.14 4.48
CA GLN A 3 -7.45 -6.84 3.09
C GLN A 3 -8.18 -5.48 2.93
N GLY A 4 -7.77 -4.44 3.67
CA GLY A 4 -8.52 -3.20 3.85
C GLY A 4 -9.75 -3.33 4.77
N ARG A 5 -10.05 -4.54 5.27
CA ARG A 5 -11.12 -4.76 6.26
C ARG A 5 -10.78 -4.05 7.57
N GLY A 6 -11.75 -3.28 8.08
CA GLY A 6 -11.61 -2.52 9.33
C GLY A 6 -11.06 -1.10 9.17
N ILE A 7 -10.84 -0.62 7.94
CA ILE A 7 -10.50 0.78 7.68
C ILE A 7 -11.79 1.57 7.50
N PHE A 8 -11.93 2.65 8.24
CA PHE A 8 -13.03 3.59 8.12
C PHE A 8 -12.48 5.01 8.28
N LEU A 9 -13.19 5.99 7.69
CA LEU A 9 -12.82 7.38 7.79
C LEU A 9 -13.75 8.08 8.78
N ILE A 10 -13.16 8.91 9.63
CA ILE A 10 -13.89 9.70 10.62
C ILE A 10 -13.66 11.18 10.36
N ASN A 11 -14.73 11.98 10.45
CA ASN A 11 -14.63 13.44 10.39
C ASN A 11 -15.02 14.10 11.72
N ARG A 12 -15.54 13.33 12.69
CA ARG A 12 -15.90 13.79 14.03
C ARG A 12 -15.42 12.81 15.09
N ILE A 13 -14.85 13.33 16.18
CA ILE A 13 -14.41 12.52 17.32
C ILE A 13 -15.55 11.73 17.98
N THR A 14 -16.79 12.21 17.84
CA THR A 14 -17.98 11.53 18.35
C THR A 14 -18.26 10.23 17.62
N GLN A 15 -17.96 10.15 16.31
CA GLN A 15 -18.05 8.90 15.54
C GLN A 15 -17.04 7.87 16.06
N LEU A 16 -15.80 8.30 16.31
CA LEU A 16 -14.76 7.43 16.86
C LEU A 16 -15.15 6.89 18.24
N LYS A 17 -15.64 7.73 19.14
CA LYS A 17 -16.07 7.31 20.49
C LYS A 17 -17.19 6.28 20.44
N ARG A 18 -18.19 6.50 19.56
CA ARG A 18 -19.28 5.55 19.35
C ARG A 18 -18.75 4.22 18.84
N TRP A 19 -17.93 4.25 17.79
CA TRP A 19 -17.37 3.04 17.20
C TRP A 19 -16.50 2.24 18.16
N ILE A 20 -15.65 2.89 18.97
CA ILE A 20 -14.85 2.20 20.01
C ILE A 20 -15.76 1.52 21.02
N LYS A 21 -16.86 2.18 21.43
CA LYS A 21 -17.82 1.63 22.37
C LYS A 21 -18.51 0.39 21.79
N ASP A 22 -19.09 0.53 20.60
CA ASP A 22 -19.81 -0.55 19.92
C ASP A 22 -18.88 -1.76 19.69
N ARG A 23 -17.62 -1.51 19.33
CA ARG A 23 -16.62 -2.56 19.12
C ARG A 23 -16.23 -3.25 20.42
N LYS A 24 -16.09 -2.50 21.51
CA LYS A 24 -15.77 -3.07 22.83
C LYS A 24 -16.90 -3.99 23.32
N GLU A 25 -18.16 -3.56 23.16
CA GLU A 25 -19.32 -4.38 23.51
C GLU A 25 -19.39 -5.68 22.67
N ALA A 26 -19.05 -5.59 21.38
CA ALA A 26 -18.98 -6.77 20.50
C ALA A 26 -17.82 -7.72 20.87
N ASP A 27 -16.61 -7.19 21.08
CA ASP A 27 -15.45 -7.99 21.48
C ASP A 27 -15.70 -8.67 22.85
N GLU A 28 -16.36 -7.99 23.81
CA GLU A 28 -16.76 -8.56 25.11
C GLU A 28 -17.81 -9.67 24.97
N ALA A 29 -18.81 -9.50 24.10
CA ALA A 29 -19.83 -10.50 23.85
C ALA A 29 -19.27 -11.77 23.18
N GLU A 30 -18.22 -11.63 22.37
CA GLU A 30 -17.52 -12.74 21.69
C GLU A 30 -16.35 -13.32 22.51
N GLY A 31 -16.06 -12.77 23.70
CA GLY A 31 -14.92 -13.18 24.53
C GLY A 31 -13.56 -12.92 23.88
N LEU A 32 -13.50 -11.96 22.95
CA LEU A 32 -12.29 -11.59 22.23
C LEU A 32 -11.46 -10.57 23.04
N PRO A 33 -10.12 -10.64 22.94
CA PRO A 33 -9.26 -9.62 23.52
C PRO A 33 -9.50 -8.26 22.86
N ALA A 34 -9.31 -7.19 23.62
CA ALA A 34 -9.48 -5.83 23.12
C ALA A 34 -8.61 -5.56 21.88
N SER A 35 -9.27 -5.20 20.78
CA SER A 35 -8.60 -4.88 19.52
C SER A 35 -7.76 -3.59 19.63
N THR A 36 -6.54 -3.59 19.09
CA THR A 36 -5.68 -2.38 19.02
C THR A 36 -5.84 -1.68 17.67
N PHE A 37 -5.94 -0.35 17.68
CA PHE A 37 -6.14 0.46 16.49
C PHE A 37 -5.15 1.62 16.40
N VAL A 38 -4.84 2.04 15.18
CA VAL A 38 -4.06 3.23 14.89
C VAL A 38 -4.98 4.28 14.28
N VAL A 39 -4.96 5.48 14.85
CA VAL A 39 -5.62 6.65 14.27
C VAL A 39 -4.56 7.49 13.58
N SER A 40 -4.70 7.68 12.27
CA SER A 40 -3.79 8.49 11.46
C SER A 40 -4.52 9.63 10.78
N LYS A 41 -3.83 10.76 10.61
CA LYS A 41 -4.37 11.91 9.88
C LYS A 41 -4.54 11.54 8.41
N TYR A 42 -5.73 11.74 7.88
CA TYR A 42 -6.01 11.51 6.47
C TYR A 42 -5.31 12.55 5.57
N VAL A 43 -4.65 12.08 4.51
CA VAL A 43 -4.07 12.94 3.45
C VAL A 43 -5.20 13.34 2.50
N ALA A 44 -5.74 14.54 2.73
CA ALA A 44 -6.94 15.03 2.04
C ALA A 44 -6.69 15.49 0.59
N ASN A 45 -5.45 15.86 0.26
CA ASN A 45 -5.06 16.30 -1.08
C ASN A 45 -3.99 15.37 -1.65
N PRO A 46 -4.35 14.14 -2.06
CA PRO A 46 -3.40 13.24 -2.72
C PRO A 46 -3.07 13.76 -4.12
N LEU A 47 -1.88 13.42 -4.63
CA LEU A 47 -1.60 13.54 -6.06
C LEU A 47 -2.57 12.65 -6.83
N LEU A 48 -3.23 13.21 -7.83
CA LEU A 48 -4.20 12.51 -8.67
C LEU A 48 -3.65 12.34 -10.09
N ILE A 49 -3.93 11.18 -10.67
CA ILE A 49 -3.65 10.87 -12.08
C ILE A 49 -4.97 10.45 -12.70
N GLY A 50 -5.39 11.14 -13.77
CA GLY A 50 -6.71 10.91 -14.35
C GLY A 50 -7.87 11.10 -13.35
N GLY A 51 -7.68 11.94 -12.34
CA GLY A 51 -8.66 12.15 -11.25
C GLY A 51 -8.74 11.03 -10.22
N LYS A 52 -7.89 10.00 -10.29
CA LYS A 52 -7.88 8.87 -9.35
C LYS A 52 -6.76 8.99 -8.33
N LYS A 53 -7.07 8.64 -7.09
CA LYS A 53 -6.09 8.47 -6.00
C LYS A 53 -5.31 7.17 -6.21
N PHE A 54 -4.05 7.15 -5.79
CA PHE A 54 -3.22 5.95 -5.80
C PHE A 54 -2.24 5.95 -4.63
N ASP A 55 -1.71 4.77 -4.29
CA ASP A 55 -0.52 4.63 -3.46
C ASP A 55 0.57 3.88 -4.25
N LEU A 56 1.81 3.95 -3.79
CA LEU A 56 2.94 3.21 -4.33
C LEU A 56 3.22 1.98 -3.49
N ARG A 57 3.30 0.82 -4.15
CA ARG A 57 3.95 -0.38 -3.63
C ARG A 57 5.40 -0.41 -4.11
N LEU A 58 6.33 -0.30 -3.18
CA LEU A 58 7.77 -0.42 -3.40
C LEU A 58 8.33 -1.64 -2.64
N TYR A 59 9.38 -2.25 -3.17
CA TYR A 59 10.01 -3.43 -2.57
C TYR A 59 11.40 -3.08 -2.08
N VAL A 60 11.67 -3.32 -0.81
CA VAL A 60 12.95 -3.00 -0.17
C VAL A 60 13.50 -4.26 0.49
N LEU A 61 14.63 -4.76 0.00
CA LEU A 61 15.35 -5.88 0.59
C LEU A 61 16.35 -5.32 1.62
N VAL A 62 16.24 -5.76 2.87
CA VAL A 62 17.22 -5.43 3.92
C VAL A 62 18.01 -6.67 4.25
N THR A 63 19.34 -6.59 4.11
CA THR A 63 20.25 -7.71 4.37
C THR A 63 21.03 -7.53 5.67
N SER A 64 21.00 -6.32 6.24
CA SER A 64 21.65 -6.01 7.52
C SER A 64 21.07 -4.71 8.06
N PHE A 65 20.82 -4.65 9.37
CA PHE A 65 20.51 -3.40 10.08
C PHE A 65 21.76 -2.81 10.74
N LYS A 66 22.82 -3.58 10.98
CA LYS A 66 24.06 -3.11 11.63
C LYS A 66 25.32 -3.63 10.90
N PRO A 67 25.91 -2.87 9.95
CA PRO A 67 25.44 -1.59 9.44
C PRO A 67 24.17 -1.73 8.58
N LEU A 68 23.37 -0.68 8.46
CA LEU A 68 22.19 -0.69 7.59
C LEU A 68 22.59 -0.90 6.12
N VAL A 69 22.13 -1.99 5.52
CA VAL A 69 22.28 -2.32 4.11
C VAL A 69 20.90 -2.69 3.57
N ALA A 70 20.37 -1.81 2.71
CA ALA A 70 19.06 -1.94 2.10
C ALA A 70 19.11 -1.65 0.60
N TYR A 71 18.31 -2.38 -0.16
CA TYR A 71 18.22 -2.30 -1.62
C TYR A 71 16.77 -2.01 -2.01
N LEU A 72 16.53 -0.86 -2.63
CA LEU A 72 15.25 -0.55 -3.25
C LEU A 72 15.22 -1.22 -4.64
N HIS A 73 14.21 -2.05 -4.88
CA HIS A 73 14.03 -2.68 -6.17
C HIS A 73 13.61 -1.64 -7.23
N GLU A 74 14.17 -1.73 -8.43
CA GLU A 74 13.87 -0.79 -9.53
C GLU A 74 12.41 -0.84 -9.96
N GLN A 75 11.79 -2.02 -9.87
CA GLN A 75 10.37 -2.18 -10.15
C GLN A 75 9.54 -1.97 -8.88
N GLY A 76 8.54 -1.12 -9.03
CA GLY A 76 7.41 -0.93 -8.12
C GLY A 76 6.20 -0.48 -8.92
N PHE A 77 5.05 -0.34 -8.26
CA PHE A 77 3.83 0.08 -8.96
C PHE A 77 2.93 0.96 -8.12
N ALA A 78 2.32 1.93 -8.79
CA ALA A 78 1.18 2.66 -8.27
C ALA A 78 -0.07 1.77 -8.34
N ARG A 79 -0.88 1.75 -7.27
CA ARG A 79 -2.18 1.08 -7.19
C ARG A 79 -3.27 2.12 -7.15
N PHE A 80 -4.13 2.14 -8.16
CA PHE A 80 -5.21 3.13 -8.25
C PHE A 80 -6.45 2.71 -7.48
N CYS A 81 -7.18 3.70 -6.97
CA CYS A 81 -8.57 3.52 -6.57
C CYS A 81 -9.43 3.15 -7.80
N ALA A 82 -10.51 2.40 -7.57
CA ALA A 82 -11.43 2.01 -8.64
C ALA A 82 -12.12 3.24 -9.26
N THR A 83 -12.60 4.13 -8.40
CA THR A 83 -13.37 5.33 -8.77
C THR A 83 -12.57 6.63 -8.65
N PRO A 84 -12.97 7.70 -9.35
CA PRO A 84 -12.38 9.03 -9.20
C PRO A 84 -12.44 9.54 -7.75
N TYR A 85 -11.42 10.28 -7.35
CA TYR A 85 -11.30 10.83 -6.00
C TYR A 85 -12.32 11.95 -5.76
N VAL A 86 -13.04 11.87 -4.64
CA VAL A 86 -14.00 12.89 -4.21
C VAL A 86 -13.62 13.38 -2.82
N ALA A 87 -13.12 14.62 -2.73
CA ALA A 87 -12.59 15.16 -1.46
C ALA A 87 -13.60 15.19 -0.31
N ASN A 88 -14.90 15.36 -0.62
CA ASN A 88 -15.98 15.49 0.36
C ASN A 88 -16.80 14.20 0.57
N ALA A 89 -16.35 13.06 0.05
CA ALA A 89 -17.10 11.80 0.11
C ALA A 89 -17.13 11.15 1.50
N LEU A 90 -16.56 11.76 2.55
CA LEU A 90 -16.74 11.31 3.95
C LEU A 90 -18.20 11.32 4.44
N LYS A 91 -19.15 11.77 3.60
CA LYS A 91 -20.59 11.76 3.86
C LYS A 91 -21.30 10.53 3.28
N ASP A 92 -20.74 9.93 2.23
CA ASP A 92 -21.29 8.74 1.60
C ASP A 92 -20.37 7.58 2.00
N ASP A 93 -20.93 6.44 2.41
CA ASP A 93 -20.17 5.23 2.79
C ASP A 93 -19.32 4.63 1.65
N ASN A 94 -19.11 5.36 0.55
CA ASN A 94 -18.34 4.98 -0.62
C ASN A 94 -16.83 5.20 -0.42
N LEU A 95 -16.22 4.28 0.33
CA LEU A 95 -14.78 4.22 0.57
C LEU A 95 -13.93 3.87 -0.67
N CYS A 96 -14.55 3.47 -1.80
CA CYS A 96 -13.86 2.98 -3.01
C CYS A 96 -12.98 4.04 -3.68
N SER A 97 -13.28 5.33 -3.50
CA SER A 97 -12.47 6.45 -3.99
C SER A 97 -11.29 6.79 -3.06
N HIS A 98 -11.30 6.30 -1.82
CA HIS A 98 -10.35 6.65 -0.77
C HIS A 98 -9.39 5.51 -0.39
N LEU A 99 -9.76 4.26 -0.68
CA LEU A 99 -8.98 3.05 -0.39
C LEU A 99 -8.48 2.40 -1.68
N THR A 100 -7.17 2.15 -1.72
CA THR A 100 -6.44 1.59 -2.87
C THR A 100 -6.26 0.07 -2.78
N ASN A 101 -6.78 -0.57 -1.73
CA ASN A 101 -6.63 -2.00 -1.51
C ASN A 101 -7.52 -2.82 -2.45
N VAL A 102 -6.87 -3.64 -3.28
CA VAL A 102 -7.45 -4.52 -4.32
C VAL A 102 -8.58 -5.42 -3.78
N ALA A 103 -8.51 -5.89 -2.54
CA ALA A 103 -9.51 -6.81 -2.00
C ALA A 103 -10.89 -6.17 -1.74
N LEU A 104 -10.96 -4.85 -1.58
CA LEU A 104 -12.24 -4.12 -1.55
C LEU A 104 -12.75 -3.79 -2.96
N GLN A 105 -11.87 -3.81 -3.96
CA GLN A 105 -12.19 -3.44 -5.33
C GLN A 105 -12.74 -4.62 -6.17
N LYS A 106 -12.57 -5.86 -5.70
CA LYS A 106 -13.09 -7.08 -6.37
C LYS A 106 -14.62 -7.24 -6.29
N GLY A 107 -15.32 -6.36 -5.59
CA GLY A 107 -16.79 -6.41 -5.44
C GLY A 107 -17.56 -5.52 -6.42
N GLU A 108 -16.89 -4.68 -7.21
CA GLU A 108 -17.52 -3.83 -8.21
C GLU A 108 -17.15 -4.30 -9.62
N ASP A 109 -18.15 -4.55 -10.47
CA ASP A 109 -18.05 -5.06 -11.85
C ASP A 109 -17.22 -4.15 -12.82
N ALA A 110 -16.53 -3.14 -12.30
CA ALA A 110 -15.68 -2.20 -13.04
C ALA A 110 -14.17 -2.49 -12.94
N TYR A 111 -13.76 -3.58 -12.28
CA TYR A 111 -12.34 -3.94 -12.17
C TYR A 111 -11.80 -4.54 -13.48
N ASN A 112 -11.36 -3.66 -14.38
CA ASN A 112 -10.70 -4.08 -15.60
C ASN A 112 -9.21 -4.38 -15.30
N GLU A 113 -8.93 -5.65 -14.95
CA GLU A 113 -7.59 -6.17 -14.64
C GLU A 113 -6.56 -5.86 -15.73
N MET A 114 -7.00 -5.77 -16.99
CA MET A 114 -6.07 -5.61 -18.11
C MET A 114 -5.49 -4.19 -18.27
N HIS A 115 -6.19 -3.10 -17.94
CA HIS A 115 -5.81 -1.76 -18.46
C HIS A 115 -5.80 -0.57 -17.48
N GLY A 116 -6.24 -0.67 -16.21
CA GLY A 116 -6.50 0.56 -15.44
C GLY A 116 -6.11 0.62 -13.96
N GLY A 117 -5.69 -0.48 -13.34
CA GLY A 117 -5.52 -0.53 -11.88
C GLY A 117 -4.11 -0.24 -11.37
N LYS A 118 -3.10 -0.33 -12.24
CA LYS A 118 -1.69 -0.17 -11.84
C LYS A 118 -0.86 0.58 -12.87
N TRP A 119 0.08 1.38 -12.40
CA TRP A 119 1.16 1.95 -13.22
C TRP A 119 2.50 1.51 -12.70
N SER A 120 3.46 1.25 -13.61
CA SER A 120 4.85 1.09 -13.21
C SER A 120 5.39 2.39 -12.60
N LEU A 121 6.41 2.25 -11.75
CA LEU A 121 7.13 3.40 -11.20
C LEU A 121 7.74 4.29 -12.31
N ALA A 122 8.19 3.69 -13.42
CA ALA A 122 8.68 4.42 -14.58
C ALA A 122 7.58 5.31 -15.22
N ASN A 123 6.36 4.79 -15.39
CA ASN A 123 5.24 5.58 -15.91
C ASN A 123 4.85 6.73 -14.96
N LEU A 124 4.92 6.50 -13.64
CA LEU A 124 4.74 7.58 -12.67
C LEU A 124 5.81 8.66 -12.83
N CYS A 125 7.08 8.28 -12.95
CA CYS A 125 8.18 9.23 -13.12
C CYS A 125 7.99 10.05 -14.40
N LEU A 126 7.66 9.41 -15.52
CA LEU A 126 7.35 10.08 -16.78
C LEU A 126 6.17 11.06 -16.65
N PHE A 127 5.10 10.67 -15.93
CA PHE A 127 3.98 11.57 -15.66
C PHE A 127 4.40 12.79 -14.84
N VAL A 128 5.14 12.59 -13.75
CA VAL A 128 5.59 13.69 -12.88
C VAL A 128 6.55 14.60 -13.65
N GLN A 129 7.47 14.02 -14.43
CA GLN A 129 8.37 14.77 -15.29
C GLN A 129 7.63 15.60 -16.34
N GLY A 130 6.63 15.01 -17.02
CA GLY A 130 5.85 15.72 -18.03
C GLY A 130 4.99 16.84 -17.45
N ARG A 131 4.48 16.68 -16.21
CA ARG A 131 3.59 17.65 -15.57
C ARG A 131 4.30 18.72 -14.74
N TYR A 132 5.37 18.34 -14.04
CA TYR A 132 6.07 19.17 -13.06
C TYR A 132 7.54 19.43 -13.41
N GLY A 133 8.08 18.76 -14.43
CA GLY A 133 9.48 18.88 -14.86
C GLY A 133 10.40 17.83 -14.24
N ALA A 134 11.55 17.62 -14.88
CA ALA A 134 12.53 16.59 -14.49
C ALA A 134 13.05 16.78 -13.06
N VAL A 135 13.35 18.02 -12.66
CA VAL A 135 13.85 18.33 -11.31
C VAL A 135 12.85 17.89 -10.23
N CYS A 136 11.55 18.05 -10.47
CA CYS A 136 10.52 17.62 -9.54
C CYS A 136 10.38 16.10 -9.50
N ALA A 137 10.51 15.41 -10.63
CA ALA A 137 10.49 13.95 -10.69
C ALA A 137 11.67 13.34 -9.92
N ASP A 138 12.89 13.84 -10.15
CA ASP A 138 14.09 13.43 -9.43
C ASP A 138 13.97 13.73 -7.93
N GLY A 139 13.44 14.91 -7.59
CA GLY A 139 13.19 15.33 -6.21
C GLY A 139 12.19 14.43 -5.48
N LEU A 140 11.13 13.99 -6.16
CA LEU A 140 10.16 13.05 -5.62
C LEU A 140 10.81 11.69 -5.34
N MET A 141 11.56 11.14 -6.30
CA MET A 141 12.23 9.85 -6.13
C MET A 141 13.24 9.87 -4.97
N ARG A 142 14.05 10.94 -4.88
CA ARG A 142 14.96 11.14 -3.74
C ARG A 142 14.21 11.27 -2.42
N SER A 143 13.06 11.94 -2.41
CA SER A 143 12.25 12.08 -1.19
C SER A 143 11.67 10.72 -0.74
N ILE A 144 11.27 9.87 -1.69
CA ILE A 144 10.81 8.49 -1.42
C ILE A 144 11.95 7.66 -0.80
N GLU A 145 13.13 7.68 -1.40
CA GLU A 145 14.32 7.00 -0.88
C GLU A 145 14.65 7.47 0.54
N PHE A 146 14.57 8.79 0.78
CA PHE A 146 14.80 9.39 2.09
C PHE A 146 13.78 8.90 3.12
N THR A 147 12.50 8.84 2.77
CA THR A 147 11.44 8.28 3.64
C THR A 147 11.75 6.84 4.04
N ILE A 148 12.14 5.99 3.08
CA ILE A 148 12.51 4.59 3.32
C ILE A 148 13.76 4.47 4.20
N TYR A 149 14.79 5.25 3.88
CA TYR A 149 16.04 5.24 4.63
C TYR A 149 15.80 5.63 6.10
N HIS A 150 15.06 6.71 6.35
CA HIS A 150 14.80 7.18 7.70
C HIS A 150 13.91 6.25 8.50
N SER A 151 12.93 5.57 7.88
CA SER A 151 12.12 4.56 8.57
C SER A 151 12.96 3.35 8.98
N LEU A 152 13.85 2.86 8.10
CA LEU A 152 14.76 1.76 8.42
C LEU A 152 15.79 2.16 9.47
N LYS A 153 16.35 3.37 9.35
CA LYS A 153 17.36 3.88 10.28
C LYS A 153 16.80 4.05 11.69
N ALA A 154 15.54 4.48 11.82
CA ALA A 154 14.86 4.55 13.12
C ALA A 154 14.74 3.18 13.80
N MET A 155 14.72 2.09 13.02
CA MET A 155 14.62 0.72 13.52
C MET A 155 15.99 0.09 13.82
N GLU A 156 17.10 0.72 13.43
CA GLU A 156 18.46 0.17 13.57
C GLU A 156 18.78 -0.28 15.00
N SER A 157 18.38 0.47 16.03
CA SER A 157 18.68 0.13 17.42
C SER A 157 17.89 -1.07 17.94
N VAL A 158 16.66 -1.27 17.44
CA VAL A 158 15.69 -2.25 17.93
C VAL A 158 15.77 -3.58 17.18
N MET A 159 16.14 -3.55 15.89
CA MET A 159 16.14 -4.74 15.06
C MET A 159 17.26 -5.70 15.45
N PHE A 160 16.90 -6.98 15.52
CA PHE A 160 17.84 -8.07 15.67
C PHE A 160 18.66 -8.20 14.39
N ASN A 161 19.99 -8.22 14.53
CA ASN A 161 20.91 -8.22 13.40
C ASN A 161 21.66 -9.54 13.35
N ASP A 162 21.08 -10.53 12.68
CA ASP A 162 21.77 -11.75 12.29
C ASP A 162 22.26 -11.61 10.85
N LYS A 163 23.57 -11.82 10.65
CA LYS A 163 24.22 -11.77 9.33
C LYS A 163 23.72 -12.85 8.35
N HIS A 164 22.95 -13.83 8.84
CA HIS A 164 22.33 -14.88 8.04
C HIS A 164 20.86 -14.62 7.72
N CYS A 165 20.30 -13.49 8.15
CA CYS A 165 18.92 -13.11 7.89
C CYS A 165 18.84 -11.96 6.88
N PHE A 166 17.84 -12.05 6.01
CA PHE A 166 17.40 -10.94 5.18
C PHE A 166 15.87 -10.88 5.22
N GLU A 167 15.31 -9.71 4.97
CA GLU A 167 13.86 -9.54 4.91
C GLU A 167 13.48 -8.63 3.75
N LEU A 168 12.46 -9.05 3.01
CA LEU A 168 11.87 -8.25 1.93
C LEU A 168 10.66 -7.52 2.47
N TYR A 169 10.71 -6.19 2.47
CA TYR A 169 9.63 -5.33 2.89
C TYR A 169 8.86 -4.75 1.69
N GLY A 170 7.54 -4.69 1.83
CA GLY A 170 6.66 -3.91 0.94
C GLY A 170 6.33 -2.57 1.59
N TYR A 171 6.81 -1.49 1.00
CA TYR A 171 6.52 -0.13 1.42
C TYR A 171 5.31 0.40 0.68
N ASP A 172 4.33 0.91 1.43
CA ASP A 172 3.14 1.56 0.91
C ASP A 172 3.27 3.07 1.15
N ILE A 173 3.43 3.84 0.07
CA ILE A 173 3.68 5.29 0.14
C ILE A 173 2.60 6.04 -0.63
N LEU A 174 1.98 7.04 -0.01
CA LEU A 174 1.06 7.96 -0.65
C LEU A 174 1.80 9.24 -1.01
N ILE A 175 1.55 9.79 -2.21
CA ILE A 175 2.11 11.09 -2.62
C ILE A 175 1.00 12.14 -2.53
N ASP A 176 1.29 13.29 -1.92
CA ASP A 176 0.36 14.42 -1.90
C ASP A 176 0.51 15.36 -3.11
N ASP A 177 -0.42 16.29 -3.25
CA ASP A 177 -0.46 17.29 -4.32
C ASP A 177 0.77 18.22 -4.37
N CYS A 178 1.54 18.29 -3.29
CA CYS A 178 2.81 18.99 -3.20
C CYS A 178 4.03 18.09 -3.51
N LEU A 179 3.81 16.89 -4.06
CA LEU A 179 4.85 15.89 -4.35
C LEU A 179 5.61 15.40 -3.11
N ARG A 180 4.98 15.40 -1.93
CA ARG A 180 5.59 14.87 -0.70
C ARG A 180 5.16 13.43 -0.47
N PRO A 181 6.10 12.49 -0.24
CA PRO A 181 5.78 11.12 0.12
C PRO A 181 5.36 11.01 1.59
N HIS A 182 4.33 10.19 1.84
CA HIS A 182 3.81 9.84 3.16
C HIS A 182 3.85 8.32 3.30
N LEU A 183 4.65 7.82 4.25
CA LEU A 183 4.68 6.39 4.57
C LEU A 183 3.35 5.98 5.23
N ILE A 184 2.68 4.99 4.64
CA ILE A 184 1.38 4.49 5.12
C ILE A 184 1.56 3.23 5.95
N GLU A 185 2.23 2.23 5.38
CA GLU A 185 2.54 0.98 6.07
C GLU A 185 3.80 0.31 5.51
N VAL A 186 4.40 -0.58 6.30
CA VAL A 186 5.50 -1.46 5.90
C VAL A 186 5.09 -2.90 6.15
N ASN A 187 5.11 -3.72 5.11
CA ASN A 187 4.68 -5.11 5.12
C ASN A 187 5.89 -6.06 5.10
N SER A 188 6.02 -6.97 6.08
CA SER A 188 7.10 -7.96 6.20
C SER A 188 6.95 -9.22 5.34
N SER A 189 5.87 -9.35 4.56
CA SER A 189 5.68 -10.52 3.67
C SER A 189 5.00 -10.14 2.36
N PRO A 190 5.48 -9.11 1.66
CA PRO A 190 4.76 -8.50 0.55
C PRO A 190 4.50 -9.55 -0.54
N LEU A 191 3.25 -9.65 -1.01
CA LEU A 191 2.98 -10.44 -2.21
C LEU A 191 3.60 -9.70 -3.39
N ALA A 192 4.53 -10.35 -4.08
CA ALA A 192 4.96 -9.94 -5.41
C ALA A 192 3.82 -10.30 -6.37
N LEU A 193 2.95 -9.35 -6.69
CA LEU A 193 1.98 -9.56 -7.76
C LEU A 193 2.69 -9.27 -9.09
N HIS A 194 3.38 -10.28 -9.61
CA HIS A 194 3.58 -10.45 -11.04
C HIS A 194 3.36 -11.92 -11.37
N HIS A 195 2.29 -12.21 -12.10
CA HIS A 195 2.25 -13.34 -13.03
C HIS A 195 1.24 -13.00 -14.13
N ASP A 196 1.75 -12.34 -15.18
CA ASP A 196 1.26 -12.55 -16.53
C ASP A 196 1.72 -13.95 -16.94
N THR A 197 0.92 -14.97 -16.66
CA THR A 197 1.15 -16.29 -17.27
C THR A 197 0.17 -16.42 -18.42
N VAL A 198 0.64 -16.12 -19.63
CA VAL A 198 0.00 -16.55 -20.87
C VAL A 198 -0.18 -18.05 -20.78
N GLY A 199 -1.43 -18.50 -20.94
CA GLY A 199 -1.78 -19.92 -20.91
C GLY A 199 -0.97 -20.70 -21.94
N SER A 200 -0.13 -21.60 -21.46
CA SER A 200 0.26 -22.79 -22.22
C SER A 200 -0.46 -23.97 -21.57
N THR A 201 -1.62 -24.30 -22.10
CA THR A 201 -2.25 -25.60 -21.89
C THR A 201 -1.32 -26.68 -22.46
N ALA A 202 -0.55 -27.33 -21.60
CA ALA A 202 -0.03 -28.66 -21.86
C ALA A 202 -0.81 -29.60 -20.94
N GLU A 203 -1.94 -30.10 -21.43
CA GLU A 203 -2.52 -31.34 -20.91
C GLU A 203 -1.60 -32.48 -21.34
N GLY A 204 -1.12 -33.25 -20.36
CA GLY A 204 -0.15 -34.31 -20.55
C GLY A 204 -0.06 -35.20 -19.33
N GLU A 205 -1.08 -36.05 -19.20
CA GLU A 205 -1.05 -37.40 -18.64
C GLU A 205 -0.70 -37.64 -17.15
N SER A 206 -1.68 -38.29 -16.53
CA SER A 206 -1.64 -39.02 -15.28
C SER A 206 -0.73 -40.26 -15.34
N ALA A 207 0.19 -40.36 -14.39
CA ALA A 207 0.64 -41.61 -13.74
C ALA A 207 1.27 -41.18 -12.41
N GLY A 208 0.80 -41.58 -11.23
CA GLY A 208 0.72 -42.95 -10.77
C GLY A 208 2.04 -43.32 -10.09
N GLY A 209 2.09 -43.28 -8.75
CA GLY A 209 3.26 -43.79 -8.02
C GLY A 209 3.32 -43.36 -6.56
N CYS A 210 2.84 -44.22 -5.68
CA CYS A 210 3.23 -44.26 -4.27
C CYS A 210 4.74 -44.37 -4.13
N TYR A 211 5.35 -43.58 -3.25
CA TYR A 211 6.07 -43.97 -2.03
C TYR A 211 6.43 -42.70 -1.25
#